data_AF-A0A9Q1CE46-F1
#
_entry.id   AF-A0A9Q1CE46-F1
#
_cell.length_a   1.000
_cell.length_b   1.000
_cell.length_c   1.000
_cell.angle_alpha   90.00
_cell.angle_beta   90.00
_cell.angle_gamma   90.00
#
_symmetry.space_group_name_H-M   'P 1'
#
loop_
_entity.id
_entity.type
_entity.pdbx_description
1 polymer ?
#
loop_
_entity_poly.entity_id
_entity_poly.type
_entity_poly.pdbx_seq_one_letter_code
_entity_poly.pdbx_strand_id
1 'polypeptide(L)'
;MASQLSVGAIAAIMEGDKRDKPVFQIVGCKKLQASSTSKPGDRYRLLLTDSIHNCSVMLATQLNPKVTSGYFHAKALIQMTNYTCTAIAPNKKVIVILDAEIVADAQSVGDKVIGNGKLYQGSSTSNQPIPQGTSRPMQGNDMNSPSSKQGFQSNIQSPVASSKGSYGGNFSRVGAGMNNNMGSPPKCQPIASLTPYQNRWTIKVRVTNKSDIRTWSNSRGEGKLFSMDLVDQSGEIRATAFKDQCDKFYDMVEKGKVYFLSKGTLKPANKQYTSIKNDYELTFNSETTMMPCEDEDSTIPNVQFDFRTISDLQDINPDSMVDIIGVAKSAGDVQTVTIRSSNREVAKRDVSVIDDSGKVVNLTLWGKEAEGFDASSNPVVAVKGARLSSFGGRSLSVLQSSIFQINPDIPRAHSLKGWYDSEGHQQEAQSISENRTMGGGGSTNWLTFQEVQQQNLGSGEKPDYFTTKATILFAKKENCMYMACPSEQCNKKVIENGDGTFRCEKCSKDYHEFQYRLLLQCNVADMTDNQWITCFQETAEAILGRKADMLGALRDQDEAEFNQIFQDAFFSDYIFRMRIKMETYNDEARMKCTCLSVQKLDPAEYAKKLINDIKTLAVS
;
A
#
# COMPACT_ATOMS: atom_id res chain seq x y z
N MET A 1 -14.06 48.53 23.71
CA MET A 1 -15.06 48.59 22.60
C MET A 1 -15.46 47.16 22.27
N ALA A 2 -16.70 46.91 21.86
CA ALA A 2 -17.10 45.58 21.42
C ALA A 2 -16.50 45.29 20.04
N SER A 3 -15.61 44.31 19.96
CA SER A 3 -14.93 43.90 18.72
C SER A 3 -15.90 43.14 17.82
N GLN A 4 -16.46 43.84 16.82
CA GLN A 4 -17.32 43.23 15.82
C GLN A 4 -16.53 42.23 14.97
N LEU A 5 -17.18 41.11 14.61
CA LEU A 5 -16.64 40.14 13.66
C LEU A 5 -16.47 40.77 12.28
N SER A 6 -15.46 40.33 11.53
CA SER A 6 -15.27 40.72 10.13
C SER A 6 -16.22 39.94 9.22
N VAL A 7 -17.49 40.34 9.27
CA VAL A 7 -18.61 39.67 8.58
C VAL A 7 -18.32 39.42 7.10
N GLY A 8 -18.47 38.16 6.67
CA GLY A 8 -18.22 37.73 5.28
C GLY A 8 -16.74 37.57 4.89
N ALA A 9 -15.78 37.83 5.78
CA ALA A 9 -14.36 37.73 5.45
C ALA A 9 -13.90 36.30 5.10
N ILE A 10 -14.59 35.25 5.58
CA ILE A 10 -14.25 33.86 5.21
C ILE A 10 -14.47 33.62 3.71
N ALA A 11 -15.58 34.11 3.15
CA ALA A 11 -15.87 33.96 1.72
C ALA A 11 -14.85 34.73 0.87
N ALA A 12 -14.62 36.00 1.23
CA ALA A 12 -13.66 36.86 0.56
C ALA A 12 -12.23 36.25 0.51
N ILE A 13 -11.73 35.74 1.64
CA ILE A 13 -10.40 35.09 1.73
C ILE A 13 -10.35 33.77 0.95
N MET A 14 -11.47 33.04 0.86
CA MET A 14 -11.56 31.83 0.03
C MET A 14 -11.66 32.13 -1.46
N GLU A 15 -12.24 33.27 -1.87
CA GLU A 15 -12.27 33.68 -3.27
C GLU A 15 -10.90 34.23 -3.71
N GLY A 16 -10.28 35.11 -2.92
CA GLY A 16 -8.88 35.54 -3.11
C GLY A 16 -8.48 36.86 -2.43
N ASP A 17 -9.42 37.55 -1.78
CA ASP A 17 -9.15 38.84 -1.12
C ASP A 17 -8.17 38.69 0.05
N LYS A 18 -7.22 39.63 0.13
CA LYS A 18 -6.50 39.90 1.38
C LYS A 18 -7.29 40.90 2.21
N ARG A 19 -7.96 40.41 3.26
CA ARG A 19 -8.57 41.25 4.30
C ARG A 19 -7.51 41.62 5.34
N ASP A 20 -7.36 42.91 5.66
CA ASP A 20 -6.46 43.34 6.73
C ASP A 20 -7.06 43.01 8.10
N LYS A 21 -6.20 42.52 9.01
CA LYS A 21 -6.49 42.15 10.41
C LYS A 21 -7.94 41.68 10.71
N PRO A 22 -8.47 40.65 10.03
CA PRO A 22 -9.85 40.22 10.22
C PRO A 22 -10.07 39.55 11.58
N VAL A 23 -11.25 39.77 12.16
CA VAL A 23 -11.67 39.30 13.48
C VAL A 23 -12.68 38.17 13.35
N PHE A 24 -12.42 37.05 14.02
CA PHE A 24 -13.23 35.83 14.00
C PHE A 24 -13.48 35.28 15.42
N GLN A 25 -14.59 34.56 15.62
CA GLN A 25 -14.80 33.80 16.86
C GLN A 25 -14.31 32.37 16.66
N ILE A 26 -13.59 31.83 17.65
CA ILE A 26 -13.24 30.41 17.70
C ILE A 26 -14.49 29.62 18.10
N VAL A 27 -15.06 28.84 17.19
CA VAL A 27 -16.18 27.92 17.48
C VAL A 27 -15.67 26.66 18.18
N GLY A 28 -14.43 26.22 17.88
CA GLY A 28 -13.80 25.13 18.60
C GLY A 28 -12.36 24.83 18.16
N CYS A 29 -11.55 24.33 19.09
CA CYS A 29 -10.17 23.89 18.88
C CYS A 29 -10.11 22.36 18.80
N LYS A 30 -9.45 21.80 17.78
CA LYS A 30 -9.20 20.35 17.68
C LYS A 30 -7.72 20.06 17.45
N LYS A 31 -7.11 19.35 18.40
CA LYS A 31 -5.81 18.69 18.20
C LYS A 31 -5.97 17.61 17.13
N LEU A 32 -5.15 17.66 16.09
CA LEU A 32 -5.04 16.61 15.10
C LEU A 32 -3.98 15.61 15.58
N GLN A 33 -4.27 14.32 15.48
CA GLN A 33 -3.27 13.27 15.69
C GLN A 33 -2.26 13.33 14.53
N ALA A 34 -0.97 13.14 14.85
CA ALA A 34 0.08 13.10 13.85
C ALA A 34 -0.04 11.79 13.05
N SER A 35 -0.30 11.90 11.73
CA SER A 35 -0.39 10.77 10.82
C SER A 35 0.95 10.42 10.14
N SER A 36 2.07 10.97 10.66
CA SER A 36 3.42 10.75 10.15
C SER A 36 4.44 11.25 11.18
N THR A 37 5.48 10.47 11.48
CA THR A 37 6.51 10.77 12.50
C THR A 37 7.46 11.93 12.12
N SER A 38 7.37 12.44 10.89
CA SER A 38 8.38 13.27 10.23
C SER A 38 8.49 14.74 10.69
N LYS A 39 7.64 15.22 11.61
CA LYS A 39 7.88 16.46 12.38
C LYS A 39 7.31 16.34 13.80
N PRO A 40 8.12 16.39 14.87
CA PRO A 40 7.61 16.44 16.24
C PRO A 40 6.95 17.80 16.49
N GLY A 41 5.64 17.78 16.73
CA GLY A 41 4.86 18.98 17.00
C GLY A 41 3.37 18.74 16.80
N ASP A 42 2.59 18.98 17.85
CA ASP A 42 1.13 18.95 17.79
C ASP A 42 0.63 19.84 16.65
N ARG A 43 -0.42 19.42 15.94
CA ARG A 43 -1.08 20.27 14.93
C ARG A 43 -2.48 20.60 15.39
N TYR A 44 -2.76 21.89 15.54
CA TYR A 44 -4.09 22.36 15.90
C TYR A 44 -4.86 22.85 14.68
N ARG A 45 -6.15 22.52 14.67
CA ARG A 45 -7.15 23.01 13.73
C ARG A 45 -8.17 23.82 14.52
N LEU A 46 -8.46 25.03 14.05
CA LEU A 46 -9.53 25.85 14.60
C LEU A 46 -10.74 25.79 13.65
N LEU A 47 -11.94 25.76 14.21
CA LEU A 47 -13.16 26.11 13.50
C LEU A 47 -13.45 27.57 13.82
N LEU A 48 -13.39 28.45 12.82
CA LEU A 48 -13.68 29.88 12.96
C LEU A 48 -15.04 30.22 12.36
N THR A 49 -15.67 31.29 12.87
CA THR A 49 -16.86 31.91 12.28
C THR A 49 -16.71 33.41 12.09
N ASP A 50 -17.33 33.93 11.03
CA ASP A 50 -17.52 35.36 10.77
C ASP A 50 -18.99 35.81 10.95
N SER A 51 -19.80 34.99 11.64
CA SER A 51 -21.26 35.04 11.84
C SER A 51 -22.14 34.59 10.67
N ILE A 52 -21.64 34.61 9.42
CA ILE A 52 -22.37 34.12 8.23
C ILE A 52 -21.81 32.77 7.77
N HIS A 53 -20.49 32.60 7.82
CA HIS A 53 -19.78 31.43 7.40
C HIS A 53 -18.96 30.81 8.53
N ASN A 54 -18.80 29.48 8.48
CA ASN A 54 -17.87 28.72 9.31
C ASN A 54 -16.78 28.10 8.43
N CYS A 55 -15.53 28.16 8.88
CA CYS A 55 -14.37 27.61 8.16
C CYS A 55 -13.43 26.84 9.09
N SER A 56 -12.96 25.68 8.62
CA SER A 56 -11.88 24.92 9.27
C SER A 56 -10.52 25.47 8.81
N VAL A 57 -9.78 26.11 9.71
CA VAL A 57 -8.46 26.69 9.43
C VAL A 57 -7.35 25.93 10.16
N MET A 58 -6.15 25.97 9.60
CA MET A 58 -4.96 25.34 10.19
C MET A 58 -4.14 26.37 10.97
N LEU A 59 -3.61 25.96 12.13
CA LEU A 59 -2.72 26.79 12.94
C LEU A 59 -1.25 26.49 12.60
N ALA A 60 -0.42 27.53 12.41
CA ALA A 60 1.03 27.36 12.32
C ALA A 60 1.62 26.90 13.66
N THR A 61 2.66 26.04 13.62
CA THR A 61 3.19 25.38 14.82
C THR A 61 3.76 26.35 15.87
N GLN A 62 4.22 27.52 15.45
CA GLN A 62 4.66 28.60 16.35
C GLN A 62 3.56 29.15 17.27
N LEU A 63 2.29 28.96 16.90
CA LEU A 63 1.12 29.35 17.71
C LEU A 63 0.55 28.20 18.54
N ASN A 64 1.11 26.98 18.44
CA ASN A 64 0.69 25.86 19.29
C ASN A 64 0.71 26.20 20.79
N PRO A 65 1.72 26.93 21.34
CA PRO A 65 1.73 27.33 22.75
C PRO A 65 0.49 28.14 23.15
N LYS A 66 -0.05 28.97 22.24
CA LYS A 66 -1.28 29.75 22.47
C LYS A 66 -2.50 28.82 22.66
N VAL A 67 -2.55 27.63 22.05
CA VAL A 67 -3.65 26.66 22.31
C VAL A 67 -3.39 25.84 23.58
N THR A 68 -2.16 25.38 23.81
CA THR A 68 -1.85 24.54 25.00
C THR A 68 -1.90 25.31 26.31
N SER A 69 -1.68 26.63 26.30
CA SER A 69 -1.84 27.49 27.49
C SER A 69 -3.30 27.86 27.81
N GLY A 70 -4.26 27.45 26.97
CA GLY A 70 -5.66 27.85 27.08
C GLY A 70 -5.98 29.26 26.55
N TYR A 71 -4.99 30.03 26.09
CA TYR A 71 -5.19 31.36 25.50
C TYR A 71 -6.16 31.26 24.31
N PHE A 72 -5.83 30.48 23.27
CA PHE A 72 -6.73 30.14 22.17
C PHE A 72 -7.69 28.99 22.54
N HIS A 73 -8.84 29.35 23.10
CA HIS A 73 -9.93 28.46 23.48
C HIS A 73 -11.23 28.79 22.72
N ALA A 74 -12.26 27.93 22.85
CA ALA A 74 -13.55 28.14 22.21
C ALA A 74 -14.30 29.35 22.78
N LYS A 75 -15.12 30.00 21.94
CA LYS A 75 -15.91 31.23 22.16
C LYS A 75 -15.10 32.54 22.24
N ALA A 76 -13.78 32.51 22.37
CA ALA A 76 -12.92 33.70 22.29
C ALA A 76 -12.94 34.36 20.89
N LEU A 77 -12.74 35.68 20.84
CA LEU A 77 -12.52 36.45 19.61
C LEU A 77 -11.03 36.62 19.34
N ILE A 78 -10.58 36.23 18.14
CA ILE A 78 -9.20 36.42 17.68
C ILE A 78 -9.15 37.35 16.46
N GLN A 79 -8.10 38.17 16.39
CA GLN A 79 -7.74 38.96 15.22
C GLN A 79 -6.54 38.30 14.53
N MET A 80 -6.66 37.96 13.26
CA MET A 80 -5.59 37.33 12.48
C MET A 80 -4.65 38.40 11.93
N THR A 81 -3.51 38.57 12.59
CA THR A 81 -2.46 39.54 12.23
C THR A 81 -1.66 39.10 11.00
N ASN A 82 -1.49 37.79 10.77
CA ASN A 82 -0.83 37.24 9.59
C ASN A 82 -1.40 35.87 9.20
N TYR A 83 -1.71 35.67 7.92
CA TYR A 83 -2.28 34.42 7.41
C TYR A 83 -2.03 34.23 5.91
N THR A 84 -2.25 33.01 5.42
CA THR A 84 -2.26 32.68 4.00
C THR A 84 -3.45 31.79 3.65
N CYS A 85 -3.88 31.81 2.39
CA CYS A 85 -4.93 30.95 1.84
C CYS A 85 -4.31 30.16 0.67
N THR A 86 -4.32 28.83 0.74
CA THR A 86 -3.58 27.96 -0.18
C THR A 86 -4.50 26.91 -0.79
N ALA A 87 -4.44 26.73 -2.11
CA ALA A 87 -5.13 25.63 -2.80
C ALA A 87 -4.41 24.30 -2.54
N ILE A 88 -5.16 23.29 -2.09
CA ILE A 88 -4.68 21.92 -1.85
C ILE A 88 -5.25 20.94 -2.88
N ALA A 89 -6.39 21.29 -3.50
CA ALA A 89 -6.92 20.65 -4.71
C ALA A 89 -7.70 21.71 -5.52
N PRO A 90 -8.06 21.47 -6.81
CA PRO A 90 -8.68 22.47 -7.67
C PRO A 90 -9.89 23.19 -7.05
N ASN A 91 -10.77 22.43 -6.38
CA ASN A 91 -11.97 22.96 -5.71
C ASN A 91 -11.82 23.02 -4.16
N LYS A 92 -10.59 23.13 -3.64
CA LYS A 92 -10.32 23.06 -2.19
C LYS A 92 -9.15 23.93 -1.75
N LYS A 93 -9.46 25.12 -1.23
CA LYS A 93 -8.53 26.01 -0.53
C LYS A 93 -8.59 25.80 0.99
N VAL A 94 -7.51 26.12 1.70
CA VAL A 94 -7.40 26.09 3.17
C VAL A 94 -6.67 27.33 3.65
N ILE A 95 -7.19 27.95 4.71
CA ILE A 95 -6.56 29.08 5.39
C ILE A 95 -5.60 28.55 6.46
N VAL A 96 -4.39 29.12 6.52
CA VAL A 96 -3.37 28.85 7.54
C VAL A 96 -3.09 30.16 8.30
N ILE A 97 -3.33 30.16 9.61
CA ILE A 97 -2.99 31.28 10.49
C ILE A 97 -1.49 31.22 10.79
N LEU A 98 -0.77 32.31 10.51
CA LEU A 98 0.66 32.45 10.80
C LEU A 98 0.88 33.25 12.10
N ASP A 99 0.07 34.27 12.36
CA ASP A 99 -0.08 34.90 13.67
C ASP A 99 -1.50 35.44 13.91
N ALA A 100 -1.89 35.52 15.19
CA ALA A 100 -3.16 36.08 15.66
C ALA A 100 -3.08 36.47 17.15
N GLU A 101 -3.92 37.42 17.56
CA GLU A 101 -4.04 37.91 18.95
C GLU A 101 -5.50 37.81 19.43
N ILE A 102 -5.73 37.76 20.75
CA ILE A 102 -7.09 37.78 21.32
C ILE A 102 -7.58 39.22 21.42
N VAL A 103 -8.79 39.46 20.92
CA VAL A 103 -9.50 40.77 21.04
C VAL A 103 -10.51 40.76 22.17
N ALA A 104 -11.07 39.59 22.50
CA ALA A 104 -11.95 39.40 23.66
C ALA A 104 -11.97 37.93 24.10
N ASP A 105 -12.04 37.72 25.41
CA ASP A 105 -12.11 36.41 26.08
C ASP A 105 -13.57 35.86 26.02
N ALA A 106 -13.77 34.55 26.07
CA ALA A 106 -15.11 33.94 26.11
C ALA A 106 -15.99 34.52 27.23
N GLN A 107 -15.39 34.90 28.36
CA GLN A 107 -16.10 35.54 29.47
C GLN A 107 -16.65 36.93 29.14
N SER A 108 -15.97 37.72 28.31
CA SER A 108 -16.40 39.08 27.93
C SER A 108 -17.19 39.16 26.62
N VAL A 109 -17.12 38.11 25.80
CA VAL A 109 -17.96 37.92 24.59
C VAL A 109 -19.37 37.46 24.96
N GLY A 110 -19.53 36.80 26.12
CA GLY A 110 -20.74 36.10 26.50
C GLY A 110 -20.75 34.68 25.94
N ASP A 111 -21.38 33.75 26.67
CA ASP A 111 -21.09 32.31 26.56
C ASP A 111 -21.74 31.59 25.33
N LYS A 112 -21.95 32.32 24.23
CA LYS A 112 -22.64 31.88 23.00
C LYS A 112 -21.77 32.10 21.76
N VAL A 113 -22.04 31.32 20.71
CA VAL A 113 -21.49 31.59 19.37
C VAL A 113 -22.28 32.74 18.73
N ILE A 114 -21.57 33.68 18.10
CA ILE A 114 -22.17 34.85 17.45
C ILE A 114 -22.58 34.49 16.01
N GLY A 115 -23.88 34.63 15.72
CA GLY A 115 -24.46 34.32 14.41
C GLY A 115 -24.88 32.86 14.26
N ASN A 116 -25.24 32.49 13.02
CA ASN A 116 -25.68 31.13 12.67
C ASN A 116 -24.92 30.66 11.42
N GLY A 117 -23.59 30.66 11.54
CA GLY A 117 -22.69 30.50 10.40
C GLY A 117 -22.84 29.14 9.72
N LYS A 118 -23.04 29.15 8.39
CA LYS A 118 -23.08 27.93 7.57
C LYS A 118 -21.67 27.54 7.15
N LEU A 119 -21.35 26.25 7.09
CA LEU A 119 -20.05 25.80 6.59
C LEU A 119 -19.84 26.35 5.16
N TYR A 120 -18.72 27.05 4.91
CA TYR A 120 -18.46 27.62 3.59
C TYR A 120 -18.36 26.50 2.53
N GLN A 121 -19.20 26.60 1.50
CA GLN A 121 -19.17 25.79 0.29
C GLN A 121 -18.82 26.74 -0.85
N GLY A 122 -17.74 26.44 -1.58
CA GLY A 122 -17.22 27.32 -2.63
C GLY A 122 -18.17 27.47 -3.81
N SER A 123 -18.00 28.56 -4.57
CA SER A 123 -18.81 28.94 -5.73
C SER A 123 -18.65 27.97 -6.91
N SER A 124 -19.44 26.89 -6.93
CA SER A 124 -19.49 25.92 -8.03
C SER A 124 -20.44 26.39 -9.15
N THR A 125 -19.89 26.92 -10.25
CA THR A 125 -20.65 27.26 -11.46
C THR A 125 -21.06 26.02 -12.26
N SER A 126 -22.12 25.35 -11.83
CA SER A 126 -22.79 24.30 -12.62
C SER A 126 -24.27 24.16 -12.23
N ASN A 127 -25.18 24.41 -13.16
CA ASN A 127 -26.63 24.26 -12.94
C ASN A 127 -27.03 22.78 -12.86
N GLN A 128 -27.47 22.32 -11.69
CA GLN A 128 -28.40 21.19 -11.52
C GLN A 128 -29.38 21.47 -10.36
N PRO A 129 -30.60 20.88 -10.37
CA PRO A 129 -31.65 21.22 -9.39
C PRO A 129 -31.38 20.68 -7.99
N ILE A 130 -31.97 21.31 -6.98
CA ILE A 130 -31.87 20.92 -5.57
C ILE A 130 -33.03 19.97 -5.21
N PRO A 131 -32.78 18.72 -4.77
CA PRO A 131 -33.73 17.95 -3.98
C PRO A 131 -33.62 18.41 -2.52
N GLN A 132 -34.66 19.06 -1.98
CA GLN A 132 -34.70 19.42 -0.57
C GLN A 132 -34.84 18.17 0.30
N GLY A 133 -33.84 17.88 1.13
CA GLY A 133 -33.92 16.82 2.13
C GLY A 133 -34.75 17.26 3.35
N THR A 134 -35.49 16.33 3.95
CA THR A 134 -36.10 16.52 5.28
C THR A 134 -35.44 15.59 6.29
N SER A 135 -34.83 16.18 7.31
CA SER A 135 -34.28 15.48 8.46
C SER A 135 -35.37 15.12 9.47
N ARG A 136 -35.21 13.98 10.15
CA ARG A 136 -35.96 13.66 11.38
C ARG A 136 -35.18 14.15 12.62
N PRO A 137 -35.81 14.89 13.52
CA PRO A 137 -35.53 14.85 14.95
C PRO A 137 -36.31 13.70 15.64
N MET A 138 -36.00 13.42 16.90
CA MET A 138 -36.71 12.44 17.73
C MET A 138 -37.89 13.04 18.50
N GLN A 139 -38.67 12.16 19.15
CA GLN A 139 -39.90 12.47 19.87
C GLN A 139 -39.69 13.32 21.15
N GLY A 140 -40.69 14.14 21.42
CA GLY A 140 -41.09 14.61 22.75
C GLY A 140 -42.61 14.80 22.75
N ASN A 141 -43.27 14.61 23.89
CA ASN A 141 -44.71 14.89 24.05
C ASN A 141 -44.95 16.42 23.88
N ASP A 142 -46.14 16.93 23.51
CA ASP A 142 -47.42 16.66 24.18
C ASP A 142 -48.69 16.96 23.32
N MET A 143 -49.86 16.97 23.96
CA MET A 143 -51.21 17.02 23.37
C MET A 143 -51.58 18.27 22.51
N ASN A 144 -52.51 18.07 21.55
CA ASN A 144 -53.91 18.59 21.57
C ASN A 144 -54.45 19.27 20.28
N SER A 145 -55.48 18.64 19.68
CA SER A 145 -56.65 19.25 18.97
C SER A 145 -56.53 19.97 17.59
N PRO A 146 -57.66 20.14 16.83
CA PRO A 146 -57.65 20.22 15.36
C PRO A 146 -58.41 21.41 14.73
N SER A 147 -58.40 21.50 13.37
CA SER A 147 -59.30 22.21 12.40
C SER A 147 -58.50 22.90 11.26
N SER A 148 -58.99 23.19 10.04
CA SER A 148 -60.13 22.65 9.25
C SER A 148 -60.08 23.07 7.75
N LYS A 149 -60.65 22.21 6.88
CA LYS A 149 -61.43 22.42 5.60
C LYS A 149 -61.08 23.52 4.54
N GLN A 150 -61.60 23.28 3.32
CA GLN A 150 -61.68 24.13 2.10
C GLN A 150 -60.38 24.24 1.25
N GLY A 151 -60.36 24.06 -0.08
CA GLY A 151 -61.32 23.42 -1.00
C GLY A 151 -62.09 24.36 -1.96
N PHE A 152 -61.91 24.21 -3.29
CA PHE A 152 -62.73 24.80 -4.37
C PHE A 152 -62.66 23.99 -5.68
N GLN A 153 -63.61 24.18 -6.61
CA GLN A 153 -63.75 23.45 -7.89
C GLN A 153 -64.11 24.37 -9.07
N SER A 154 -63.60 24.04 -10.28
CA SER A 154 -64.27 24.11 -11.60
C SER A 154 -63.24 23.71 -12.70
N ASN A 155 -63.46 22.88 -13.73
CA ASN A 155 -64.60 22.31 -14.49
C ASN A 155 -64.93 23.05 -15.80
N ILE A 156 -64.70 22.39 -16.95
CA ILE A 156 -65.38 22.58 -18.25
C ILE A 156 -65.16 21.34 -19.16
N GLN A 157 -66.06 21.18 -20.13
CA GLN A 157 -66.33 20.03 -21.02
C GLN A 157 -65.57 20.09 -22.37
N SER A 158 -65.61 19.18 -23.37
CA SER A 158 -65.94 17.74 -23.64
C SER A 158 -65.92 17.58 -25.19
N PRO A 159 -66.37 16.47 -25.84
CA PRO A 159 -66.62 15.07 -25.46
C PRO A 159 -65.46 14.17 -25.95
N VAL A 160 -65.52 12.91 -26.47
CA VAL A 160 -66.52 11.90 -26.92
C VAL A 160 -65.85 10.49 -26.73
N ALA A 161 -66.44 9.30 -26.91
CA ALA A 161 -67.74 8.86 -27.44
C ALA A 161 -68.36 7.69 -26.62
N SER A 162 -68.63 6.54 -27.26
CA SER A 162 -69.44 5.40 -26.78
C SER A 162 -69.11 4.14 -27.62
N SER A 163 -69.34 2.88 -27.20
CA SER A 163 -69.74 2.23 -25.92
C SER A 163 -69.27 0.73 -25.98
N LYS A 164 -69.80 -0.35 -25.37
CA LYS A 164 -71.07 -0.66 -24.65
C LYS A 164 -71.01 -2.01 -23.89
N GLY A 165 -71.47 -2.04 -22.64
CA GLY A 165 -71.79 -3.27 -21.87
C GLY A 165 -70.60 -3.97 -21.18
N SER A 166 -70.79 -4.72 -20.07
CA SER A 166 -71.99 -4.88 -19.22
C SER A 166 -71.63 -5.23 -17.76
N TYR A 167 -72.65 -5.26 -16.88
CA TYR A 167 -72.61 -5.33 -15.41
C TYR A 167 -72.04 -6.63 -14.80
N GLY A 168 -71.52 -6.54 -13.56
CA GLY A 168 -71.57 -7.67 -12.61
C GLY A 168 -70.68 -7.62 -11.35
N GLY A 169 -71.28 -7.37 -10.17
CA GLY A 169 -70.75 -7.83 -8.86
C GLY A 169 -69.78 -6.91 -8.10
N ASN A 170 -70.13 -6.54 -6.86
CA ASN A 170 -69.29 -5.76 -5.95
C ASN A 170 -69.26 -6.40 -4.54
N PHE A 171 -68.08 -6.77 -4.03
CA PHE A 171 -67.89 -7.28 -2.67
C PHE A 171 -66.59 -6.77 -2.05
N SER A 172 -66.68 -6.27 -0.80
CA SER A 172 -65.58 -5.62 -0.09
C SER A 172 -65.07 -6.47 1.09
N ARG A 173 -63.76 -6.75 1.12
CA ARG A 173 -62.89 -7.03 2.28
C ARG A 173 -61.44 -7.05 1.73
N VAL A 174 -60.54 -6.15 2.11
CA VAL A 174 -59.87 -6.02 3.43
C VAL A 174 -59.14 -7.32 3.79
N GLY A 175 -57.80 -7.34 3.64
CA GLY A 175 -56.94 -8.44 4.11
C GLY A 175 -55.87 -8.91 3.13
N ALA A 176 -54.89 -8.07 2.79
CA ALA A 176 -53.61 -8.53 2.22
C ALA A 176 -52.52 -8.30 3.29
N GLY A 177 -51.73 -9.28 3.73
CA GLY A 177 -51.57 -10.66 3.26
C GLY A 177 -50.21 -10.83 2.59
N MET A 178 -49.31 -11.55 3.26
CA MET A 178 -47.95 -11.81 2.77
C MET A 178 -48.01 -12.67 1.51
N ASN A 179 -47.55 -12.16 0.37
CA ASN A 179 -47.56 -12.94 -0.88
C ASN A 179 -46.19 -13.57 -1.16
N ASN A 180 -46.01 -14.81 -0.71
CA ASN A 180 -44.89 -15.68 -1.12
C ASN A 180 -45.10 -16.13 -2.57
N ASN A 181 -44.64 -15.33 -3.53
CA ASN A 181 -44.80 -15.63 -4.95
C ASN A 181 -43.66 -16.53 -5.49
N MET A 182 -43.68 -17.80 -5.09
CA MET A 182 -42.83 -18.88 -5.61
C MET A 182 -43.37 -19.33 -6.98
N GLY A 183 -42.55 -19.28 -8.04
CA GLY A 183 -43.01 -19.64 -9.40
C GLY A 183 -42.27 -18.98 -10.57
N SER A 184 -41.26 -18.16 -10.33
CA SER A 184 -40.34 -17.68 -11.38
C SER A 184 -38.95 -17.46 -10.78
N PRO A 185 -37.86 -17.83 -11.47
CA PRO A 185 -36.52 -17.51 -11.00
C PRO A 185 -36.36 -15.98 -10.91
N PRO A 186 -35.60 -15.45 -9.94
CA PRO A 186 -35.40 -14.01 -9.82
C PRO A 186 -34.76 -13.49 -11.11
N LYS A 187 -35.28 -12.38 -11.67
CA LYS A 187 -34.78 -11.82 -12.92
C LYS A 187 -33.33 -11.36 -12.76
N CYS A 188 -32.40 -12.21 -13.17
CA CYS A 188 -30.98 -11.94 -13.07
C CYS A 188 -30.50 -10.92 -14.11
N GLN A 189 -29.42 -10.24 -13.75
CA GLN A 189 -28.63 -9.37 -14.62
C GLN A 189 -27.20 -9.92 -14.70
N PRO A 190 -26.47 -9.70 -15.81
CA PRO A 190 -25.06 -10.05 -15.91
C PRO A 190 -24.19 -9.12 -15.04
N ILE A 191 -23.11 -9.66 -14.45
CA ILE A 191 -22.06 -8.92 -13.72
C ILE A 191 -21.62 -7.68 -14.49
N ALA A 192 -21.36 -7.81 -15.80
CA ALA A 192 -20.91 -6.72 -16.66
C ALA A 192 -21.90 -5.55 -16.81
N SER A 193 -23.17 -5.71 -16.38
CA SER A 193 -24.18 -4.64 -16.37
C SER A 193 -24.35 -3.93 -15.03
N LEU A 194 -23.68 -4.41 -13.97
CA LEU A 194 -23.78 -3.81 -12.64
C LEU A 194 -23.06 -2.46 -12.59
N THR A 195 -23.72 -1.45 -12.04
CA THR A 195 -23.13 -0.12 -11.80
C THR A 195 -23.51 0.41 -10.43
N PRO A 196 -22.70 1.30 -9.80
CA PRO A 196 -23.00 1.88 -8.49
C PRO A 196 -24.32 2.67 -8.39
N TYR A 197 -24.96 2.96 -9.52
CA TYR A 197 -26.25 3.67 -9.60
C TYR A 197 -27.46 2.72 -9.56
N GLN A 198 -27.25 1.41 -9.65
CA GLN A 198 -28.32 0.40 -9.60
C GLN A 198 -28.44 -0.18 -8.18
N ASN A 199 -29.50 0.19 -7.46
CA ASN A 199 -29.76 -0.30 -6.09
C ASN A 199 -30.57 -1.61 -6.04
N ARG A 200 -31.13 -2.07 -7.17
CA ARG A 200 -31.93 -3.29 -7.26
C ARG A 200 -31.47 -4.14 -8.45
N TRP A 201 -30.56 -5.05 -8.16
CA TRP A 201 -30.06 -6.07 -9.08
C TRP A 201 -30.06 -7.44 -8.40
N THR A 202 -29.94 -8.51 -9.19
CA THR A 202 -29.70 -9.87 -8.71
C THR A 202 -28.85 -10.58 -9.76
N ILE A 203 -27.86 -11.34 -9.34
CA ILE A 203 -26.94 -12.08 -10.22
C ILE A 203 -26.96 -13.57 -9.86
N LYS A 204 -26.84 -14.45 -10.85
CA LYS A 204 -26.67 -15.90 -10.65
C LYS A 204 -25.20 -16.21 -10.92
N VAL A 205 -24.46 -16.60 -9.89
CA VAL A 205 -22.99 -16.65 -9.92
C VAL A 205 -22.44 -17.92 -9.30
N ARG A 206 -21.33 -18.45 -9.86
CA ARG A 206 -20.53 -19.49 -9.22
C ARG A 206 -19.43 -18.86 -8.37
N VAL A 207 -19.20 -19.39 -7.17
CA VAL A 207 -18.08 -18.99 -6.30
C VAL A 207 -16.81 -19.66 -6.81
N THR A 208 -15.95 -18.93 -7.52
CA THR A 208 -14.67 -19.45 -8.02
C THR A 208 -13.61 -19.51 -6.93
N ASN A 209 -13.71 -18.64 -5.91
CA ASN A 209 -12.72 -18.51 -4.84
C ASN A 209 -13.36 -18.06 -3.52
N LYS A 210 -12.73 -18.41 -2.40
CA LYS A 210 -13.10 -17.99 -1.04
C LYS A 210 -11.83 -17.90 -0.21
N SER A 211 -11.53 -16.72 0.35
CA SER A 211 -10.44 -16.56 1.32
C SER A 211 -10.87 -17.08 2.69
N ASP A 212 -9.91 -17.46 3.52
CA ASP A 212 -10.15 -17.56 4.96
C ASP A 212 -10.58 -16.21 5.56
N ILE A 213 -11.10 -16.26 6.79
CA ILE A 213 -11.37 -15.06 7.59
C ILE A 213 -10.05 -14.38 7.96
N ARG A 214 -9.92 -13.10 7.61
CA ARG A 214 -8.82 -12.21 8.01
C ARG A 214 -9.30 -11.21 9.05
N THR A 215 -8.60 -11.11 10.17
CA THR A 215 -8.80 -10.09 11.19
C THR A 215 -7.99 -8.82 10.90
N TRP A 216 -8.45 -7.69 11.39
CA TRP A 216 -7.74 -6.42 11.39
C TRP A 216 -8.07 -5.64 12.67
N SER A 217 -7.09 -4.92 13.21
CA SER A 217 -7.27 -3.99 14.31
C SER A 217 -6.54 -2.68 14.02
N ASN A 218 -7.21 -1.55 14.19
CA ASN A 218 -6.64 -0.22 13.98
C ASN A 218 -7.32 0.82 14.90
N SER A 219 -6.90 2.08 14.81
CA SER A 219 -7.40 3.18 15.65
C SER A 219 -8.88 3.54 15.46
N ARG A 220 -9.58 2.93 14.48
CA ARG A 220 -11.04 3.03 14.28
C ARG A 220 -11.79 1.78 14.78
N GLY A 221 -11.10 0.94 15.55
CA GLY A 221 -11.59 -0.32 16.10
C GLY A 221 -11.05 -1.53 15.35
N GLU A 222 -11.60 -2.69 15.68
CA GLU A 222 -11.25 -3.97 15.06
C GLU A 222 -12.39 -4.54 14.22
N GLY A 223 -12.09 -5.60 13.48
CA GLY A 223 -13.05 -6.36 12.71
C GLY A 223 -12.42 -7.56 12.03
N LYS A 224 -13.26 -8.26 11.28
CA LYS A 224 -12.86 -9.36 10.42
C LYS A 224 -13.54 -9.24 9.06
N LEU A 225 -12.97 -9.88 8.05
CA LEU A 225 -13.50 -9.94 6.70
C LEU A 225 -13.16 -11.27 6.04
N PHE A 226 -13.91 -11.63 5.01
CA PHE A 226 -13.45 -12.56 3.97
C PHE A 226 -13.82 -12.00 2.59
N SER A 227 -13.06 -12.38 1.56
CA SER A 227 -13.43 -12.10 0.18
C SER A 227 -13.67 -13.39 -0.59
N MET A 228 -14.55 -13.32 -1.58
CA MET A 228 -14.87 -14.39 -2.50
C MET A 228 -14.83 -13.84 -3.92
N ASP A 229 -14.44 -14.68 -4.88
CA ASP A 229 -14.49 -14.34 -6.30
C ASP A 229 -15.69 -15.05 -6.92
N LEU A 230 -16.45 -14.30 -7.73
CA LEU A 230 -17.73 -14.69 -8.30
C LEU A 230 -17.66 -14.57 -9.82
N VAL A 231 -18.24 -15.53 -10.54
CA VAL A 231 -18.27 -15.54 -12.01
C VAL A 231 -19.68 -15.82 -12.55
N ASP A 232 -20.00 -15.20 -13.68
CA ASP A 232 -21.13 -15.56 -14.54
C ASP A 232 -20.70 -15.60 -16.02
N GLN A 233 -21.66 -15.71 -16.95
CA GLN A 233 -21.39 -15.72 -18.40
C GLN A 233 -20.73 -14.43 -18.94
N SER A 234 -20.79 -13.32 -18.18
CA SER A 234 -20.36 -11.98 -18.61
C SER A 234 -19.02 -11.53 -18.02
N GLY A 235 -18.56 -12.13 -16.93
CA GLY A 235 -17.26 -11.86 -16.34
C GLY A 235 -17.13 -12.25 -14.87
N GLU A 236 -16.04 -11.79 -14.25
CA GLU A 236 -15.74 -11.99 -12.83
C GLU A 236 -16.00 -10.71 -12.01
N ILE A 237 -16.36 -10.86 -10.73
CA ILE A 237 -16.40 -9.78 -9.73
C ILE A 237 -15.93 -10.30 -8.38
N ARG A 238 -15.14 -9.49 -7.66
CA ARG A 238 -14.79 -9.78 -6.26
C ARG A 238 -15.87 -9.25 -5.32
N ALA A 239 -16.30 -10.07 -4.39
CA ALA A 239 -17.15 -9.67 -3.26
C ALA A 239 -16.38 -9.77 -1.93
N THR A 240 -16.60 -8.82 -1.03
CA THR A 240 -16.01 -8.79 0.32
C THR A 240 -17.07 -8.56 1.39
N ALA A 241 -17.07 -9.41 2.41
CA ALA A 241 -17.99 -9.32 3.55
C ALA A 241 -17.21 -8.93 4.82
N PHE A 242 -17.70 -7.90 5.53
CA PHE A 242 -17.05 -7.34 6.71
C PHE A 242 -17.91 -7.52 7.97
N LYS A 243 -17.24 -7.67 9.12
CA LYS A 243 -17.85 -7.78 10.47
C LYS A 243 -19.02 -8.77 10.47
N ASP A 244 -20.22 -8.35 10.86
CA ASP A 244 -21.42 -9.19 10.98
C ASP A 244 -21.81 -9.89 9.66
N GLN A 245 -21.43 -9.33 8.49
CA GLN A 245 -21.64 -9.99 7.20
C GLN A 245 -20.58 -11.07 6.91
N CYS A 246 -19.41 -11.01 7.55
CA CYS A 246 -18.46 -12.12 7.57
C CYS A 246 -19.11 -13.32 8.29
N ASP A 247 -19.58 -13.11 9.53
CA ASP A 247 -20.28 -14.16 10.32
C ASP A 247 -21.50 -14.74 9.61
N LYS A 248 -22.39 -13.89 9.09
CA LYS A 248 -23.65 -14.32 8.44
C LYS A 248 -23.44 -15.19 7.19
N PHE A 249 -22.35 -14.99 6.45
CA PHE A 249 -22.16 -15.60 5.14
C PHE A 249 -20.98 -16.56 5.02
N TYR A 250 -20.00 -16.55 5.94
CA TYR A 250 -18.81 -17.38 5.78
C TYR A 250 -19.13 -18.86 5.67
N ASP A 251 -19.95 -19.41 6.57
CA ASP A 251 -20.30 -20.84 6.56
C ASP A 251 -21.35 -21.20 5.49
N MET A 252 -22.02 -20.21 4.89
CA MET A 252 -22.97 -20.38 3.79
C MET A 252 -22.29 -20.41 2.41
N VAL A 253 -21.13 -19.78 2.26
CA VAL A 253 -20.36 -19.70 1.01
C VAL A 253 -19.46 -20.93 0.86
N GLU A 254 -19.70 -21.74 -0.16
CA GLU A 254 -18.87 -22.86 -0.58
C GLU A 254 -18.30 -22.63 -1.99
N LYS A 255 -17.04 -23.02 -2.19
CA LYS A 255 -16.36 -22.92 -3.49
C LYS A 255 -16.97 -23.91 -4.48
N GLY A 256 -17.18 -23.48 -5.73
CA GLY A 256 -17.78 -24.27 -6.80
C GLY A 256 -19.31 -24.24 -6.87
N LYS A 257 -20.01 -23.94 -5.77
CA LYS A 257 -21.48 -23.85 -5.76
C LYS A 257 -21.98 -22.55 -6.42
N VAL A 258 -23.22 -22.61 -6.91
CA VAL A 258 -23.92 -21.50 -7.57
C VAL A 258 -24.89 -20.84 -6.59
N TYR A 259 -24.96 -19.51 -6.61
CA TYR A 259 -25.81 -18.72 -5.72
C TYR A 259 -26.55 -17.63 -6.50
N PHE A 260 -27.78 -17.34 -6.08
CA PHE A 260 -28.45 -16.08 -6.37
C PHE A 260 -28.00 -15.04 -5.33
N LEU A 261 -27.28 -14.02 -5.78
CA LEU A 261 -26.80 -12.93 -4.96
C LEU A 261 -27.56 -11.64 -5.32
N SER A 262 -28.17 -11.01 -4.33
CA SER A 262 -29.06 -9.85 -4.51
C SER A 262 -28.79 -8.78 -3.45
N LYS A 263 -28.68 -7.54 -3.93
CA LYS A 263 -28.24 -6.34 -3.19
C LYS A 263 -26.80 -6.40 -2.64
N GLY A 264 -26.26 -5.21 -2.42
CA GLY A 264 -24.93 -4.95 -1.89
C GLY A 264 -24.41 -3.62 -2.42
N THR A 265 -23.26 -3.18 -1.95
CA THR A 265 -22.69 -1.87 -2.31
C THR A 265 -21.52 -2.05 -3.26
N LEU A 266 -21.69 -1.70 -4.54
CA LEU A 266 -20.59 -1.63 -5.50
C LEU A 266 -19.69 -0.42 -5.20
N LYS A 267 -18.38 -0.61 -5.32
CA LYS A 267 -17.32 0.39 -5.17
C LYS A 267 -16.29 0.22 -6.28
N PRO A 268 -15.45 1.22 -6.60
CA PRO A 268 -14.28 1.01 -7.45
C PRO A 268 -13.37 -0.09 -6.89
N ALA A 269 -12.95 -1.05 -7.73
CA ALA A 269 -12.16 -2.22 -7.33
C ALA A 269 -10.73 -1.84 -6.93
N ASN A 270 -10.25 -2.33 -5.79
CA ASN A 270 -8.84 -2.16 -5.42
C ASN A 270 -7.96 -3.25 -6.06
N LYS A 271 -7.44 -2.93 -7.26
CA LYS A 271 -6.60 -3.81 -8.08
C LYS A 271 -5.19 -4.09 -7.49
N GLN A 272 -4.87 -3.59 -6.29
CA GLN A 272 -3.71 -4.05 -5.49
C GLN A 272 -3.92 -5.44 -4.87
N TYR A 273 -5.17 -5.90 -4.76
CA TYR A 273 -5.52 -7.13 -4.04
C TYR A 273 -6.14 -8.23 -4.91
N THR A 274 -6.48 -7.94 -6.18
CA THR A 274 -7.12 -8.88 -7.11
C THR A 274 -6.53 -8.77 -8.52
N SER A 275 -6.46 -9.89 -9.25
CA SER A 275 -6.18 -9.91 -10.70
C SER A 275 -7.44 -9.75 -11.57
N ILE A 276 -8.64 -9.78 -10.97
CA ILE A 276 -9.90 -9.57 -11.68
C ILE A 276 -9.91 -8.17 -12.32
N LYS A 277 -10.11 -8.12 -13.63
CA LYS A 277 -10.07 -6.88 -14.44
C LYS A 277 -11.19 -5.88 -14.14
N ASN A 278 -12.30 -6.33 -13.58
CA ASN A 278 -13.50 -5.53 -13.30
C ASN A 278 -13.17 -4.22 -12.57
N ASP A 279 -13.76 -3.11 -13.01
CA ASP A 279 -13.56 -1.80 -12.38
C ASP A 279 -14.36 -1.63 -11.08
N TYR A 280 -15.28 -2.55 -10.77
CA TYR A 280 -16.04 -2.57 -9.54
C TYR A 280 -15.81 -3.83 -8.68
N GLU A 281 -15.81 -3.64 -7.37
CA GLU A 281 -15.89 -4.68 -6.34
C GLU A 281 -17.18 -4.53 -5.54
N LEU A 282 -17.69 -5.65 -5.03
CA LEU A 282 -18.93 -5.71 -4.26
C LEU A 282 -18.63 -5.78 -2.75
N THR A 283 -19.19 -4.87 -1.96
CA THR A 283 -19.21 -4.97 -0.50
C THR A 283 -20.57 -5.49 -0.03
N PHE A 284 -20.59 -6.56 0.77
CA PHE A 284 -21.81 -7.04 1.40
C PHE A 284 -22.27 -6.07 2.51
N ASN A 285 -23.58 -5.84 2.58
CA ASN A 285 -24.21 -4.96 3.58
C ASN A 285 -25.38 -5.68 4.28
N SER A 286 -26.03 -5.04 5.24
CA SER A 286 -27.12 -5.65 6.03
C SER A 286 -28.32 -6.10 5.19
N GLU A 287 -28.57 -5.46 4.04
CA GLU A 287 -29.62 -5.84 3.10
C GLU A 287 -29.19 -6.92 2.09
N THR A 288 -27.90 -7.27 2.01
CA THR A 288 -27.42 -8.32 1.10
C THR A 288 -28.10 -9.64 1.43
N THR A 289 -28.56 -10.31 0.37
CA THR A 289 -29.19 -11.63 0.40
C THR A 289 -28.47 -12.53 -0.58
N MET A 290 -28.11 -13.72 -0.12
CA MET A 290 -27.46 -14.75 -0.92
C MET A 290 -28.21 -16.06 -0.65
N MET A 291 -28.60 -16.77 -1.70
CA MET A 291 -29.34 -18.02 -1.61
C MET A 291 -28.66 -19.05 -2.53
N PRO A 292 -28.43 -20.31 -2.08
CA PRO A 292 -27.99 -21.37 -2.96
C PRO A 292 -28.93 -21.53 -4.17
N CYS A 293 -28.37 -21.92 -5.31
CA CYS A 293 -29.13 -22.40 -6.46
C CYS A 293 -28.85 -23.89 -6.60
N GLU A 294 -29.90 -24.71 -6.48
CA GLU A 294 -29.82 -26.17 -6.60
C GLU A 294 -29.73 -26.63 -8.06
N ASP A 295 -30.06 -25.75 -9.03
CA ASP A 295 -29.84 -25.99 -10.44
C ASP A 295 -28.33 -25.86 -10.77
N GLU A 296 -27.65 -26.98 -11.05
CA GLU A 296 -26.29 -26.98 -11.59
C GLU A 296 -26.25 -26.40 -13.01
N ASP A 297 -26.15 -25.08 -13.07
CA ASP A 297 -26.13 -24.32 -14.31
C ASP A 297 -24.78 -24.49 -15.03
N SER A 298 -24.73 -25.46 -15.94
CA SER A 298 -23.57 -25.75 -16.80
C SER A 298 -23.21 -24.59 -17.75
N THR A 299 -24.08 -23.59 -17.91
CA THR A 299 -23.78 -22.39 -18.71
C THR A 299 -22.93 -21.37 -17.95
N ILE A 300 -22.89 -21.43 -16.62
CA ILE A 300 -21.99 -20.60 -15.81
C ILE A 300 -20.58 -21.22 -15.91
N PRO A 301 -19.55 -20.45 -16.28
CA PRO A 301 -18.19 -20.97 -16.41
C PRO A 301 -17.56 -21.30 -15.05
N ASN A 302 -16.49 -22.09 -15.09
CA ASN A 302 -15.60 -22.29 -13.94
C ASN A 302 -14.58 -21.16 -13.82
N VAL A 303 -13.53 -21.35 -13.02
CA VAL A 303 -12.41 -20.40 -12.87
C VAL A 303 -11.89 -19.97 -14.24
N GLN A 304 -11.97 -18.67 -14.53
CA GLN A 304 -11.32 -18.07 -15.70
C GLN A 304 -9.91 -17.63 -15.34
N PHE A 305 -9.00 -17.59 -16.31
CA PHE A 305 -7.61 -17.16 -16.12
C PHE A 305 -7.21 -16.16 -17.20
N ASP A 306 -6.63 -15.03 -16.81
CA ASP A 306 -6.06 -14.03 -17.72
C ASP A 306 -4.54 -14.20 -17.86
N PHE A 307 -4.11 -15.37 -18.37
CA PHE A 307 -2.70 -15.75 -18.35
C PHE A 307 -1.80 -14.73 -19.06
N ARG A 308 -0.78 -14.26 -18.33
CA ARG A 308 0.39 -13.58 -18.90
C ARG A 308 1.49 -14.59 -19.20
N THR A 309 2.32 -14.31 -20.20
CA THR A 309 3.56 -15.06 -20.40
C THR A 309 4.54 -14.69 -19.30
N ILE A 310 5.50 -15.57 -19.01
CA ILE A 310 6.56 -15.32 -18.05
C ILE A 310 7.44 -14.17 -18.53
N SER A 311 7.67 -14.03 -19.84
CA SER A 311 8.42 -12.90 -20.40
C SER A 311 7.76 -11.54 -20.11
N ASP A 312 6.42 -11.44 -20.18
CA ASP A 312 5.69 -10.18 -19.90
C ASP A 312 5.92 -9.65 -18.46
N LEU A 313 6.26 -10.53 -17.51
CA LEU A 313 6.43 -10.18 -16.09
C LEU A 313 7.59 -9.20 -15.85
N GLN A 314 8.49 -9.01 -16.82
CA GLN A 314 9.57 -8.03 -16.73
C GLN A 314 9.07 -6.58 -16.80
N ASP A 315 8.02 -6.29 -17.57
CA ASP A 315 7.50 -4.94 -17.78
C ASP A 315 6.34 -4.56 -16.83
N ILE A 316 5.69 -5.56 -16.22
CA ILE A 316 4.57 -5.35 -15.30
C ILE A 316 5.06 -4.74 -13.97
N ASN A 317 4.34 -3.77 -13.39
CA ASN A 317 4.71 -3.16 -12.11
C ASN A 317 4.82 -4.22 -10.97
N PRO A 318 5.83 -4.13 -10.08
CA PRO A 318 5.88 -4.97 -8.88
C PRO A 318 4.66 -4.75 -7.97
N ASP A 319 4.42 -5.71 -7.09
CA ASP A 319 3.26 -5.81 -6.17
C ASP A 319 1.88 -5.91 -6.85
N SER A 320 1.85 -6.03 -8.17
CA SER A 320 0.64 -6.37 -8.94
C SER A 320 0.22 -7.83 -8.78
N MET A 321 -1.05 -8.10 -9.12
CA MET A 321 -1.65 -9.43 -9.11
C MET A 321 -1.79 -9.92 -10.55
N VAL A 322 -1.20 -11.08 -10.88
CA VAL A 322 -1.17 -11.65 -12.23
C VAL A 322 -1.67 -13.09 -12.25
N ASP A 323 -2.30 -13.50 -13.35
CA ASP A 323 -2.61 -14.91 -13.62
C ASP A 323 -1.49 -15.48 -14.50
N ILE A 324 -0.96 -16.66 -14.19
CA ILE A 324 0.12 -17.33 -14.94
C ILE A 324 -0.12 -18.84 -15.11
N ILE A 325 0.48 -19.42 -16.15
CA ILE A 325 0.58 -20.87 -16.34
C ILE A 325 1.97 -21.24 -16.81
N GLY A 326 2.52 -22.33 -16.28
CA GLY A 326 3.84 -22.83 -16.64
C GLY A 326 4.05 -24.29 -16.23
N VAL A 327 5.09 -24.93 -16.72
CA VAL A 327 5.54 -26.25 -16.24
C VAL A 327 6.50 -26.03 -15.06
N ALA A 328 6.34 -26.80 -13.98
CA ALA A 328 7.30 -26.81 -12.89
C ALA A 328 8.56 -27.61 -13.30
N LYS A 329 9.65 -26.93 -13.63
CA LYS A 329 10.94 -27.54 -14.04
C LYS A 329 11.69 -28.15 -12.85
N SER A 330 11.58 -27.53 -11.67
CA SER A 330 12.20 -28.00 -10.43
C SER A 330 11.57 -27.33 -9.21
N ALA A 331 11.56 -28.00 -8.06
CA ALA A 331 11.22 -27.42 -6.76
C ALA A 331 12.36 -27.61 -5.76
N GLY A 332 12.56 -26.63 -4.87
CA GLY A 332 13.47 -26.76 -3.73
C GLY A 332 12.87 -27.56 -2.58
N ASP A 333 13.70 -27.81 -1.57
CA ASP A 333 13.25 -28.38 -0.29
C ASP A 333 12.25 -27.46 0.43
N VAL A 334 11.42 -28.05 1.29
CA VAL A 334 10.53 -27.27 2.16
C VAL A 334 11.36 -26.59 3.25
N GLN A 335 11.23 -25.28 3.37
CA GLN A 335 11.90 -24.45 4.37
C GLN A 335 10.87 -23.90 5.36
N THR A 336 11.17 -23.96 6.66
CA THR A 336 10.34 -23.30 7.68
C THR A 336 10.73 -21.82 7.79
N VAL A 337 9.75 -20.92 7.66
CA VAL A 337 9.95 -19.47 7.79
C VAL A 337 9.06 -18.90 8.88
N THR A 338 9.66 -18.25 9.88
CA THR A 338 8.94 -17.53 10.94
C THR A 338 8.49 -16.15 10.44
N ILE A 339 7.18 -15.91 10.41
CA ILE A 339 6.60 -14.64 9.97
C ILE A 339 6.78 -13.59 11.06
N ARG A 340 7.73 -12.65 10.87
CA ARG A 340 8.13 -11.61 11.85
C ARG A 340 6.96 -10.84 12.50
N SER A 341 5.84 -10.64 11.80
CA SER A 341 4.67 -9.90 12.29
C SER A 341 3.69 -10.70 13.15
N SER A 342 3.82 -12.03 13.22
CA SER A 342 2.92 -12.91 14.00
C SER A 342 3.67 -13.96 14.84
N ASN A 343 5.00 -14.01 14.71
CA ASN A 343 5.89 -15.04 15.25
C ASN A 343 5.47 -16.49 14.94
N ARG A 344 4.66 -16.69 13.89
CA ARG A 344 4.18 -18.00 13.45
C ARG A 344 5.12 -18.59 12.41
N GLU A 345 5.47 -19.86 12.57
CA GLU A 345 6.18 -20.63 11.57
C GLU A 345 5.22 -21.11 10.46
N VAL A 346 5.67 -20.98 9.21
CA VAL A 346 4.95 -21.40 8.00
C VAL A 346 5.93 -22.04 7.02
N ALA A 347 5.55 -23.17 6.44
CA ALA A 347 6.32 -23.82 5.38
C ALA A 347 6.40 -22.93 4.12
N LYS A 348 7.55 -22.94 3.46
CA LYS A 348 7.86 -22.22 2.21
C LYS A 348 8.55 -23.19 1.25
N ARG A 349 8.16 -23.19 -0.02
CA ARG A 349 8.85 -23.94 -1.08
C ARG A 349 8.93 -23.08 -2.34
N ASP A 350 10.13 -22.98 -2.90
CA ASP A 350 10.39 -22.24 -4.14
C ASP A 350 10.37 -23.20 -5.33
N VAL A 351 9.66 -22.82 -6.39
CA VAL A 351 9.42 -23.65 -7.58
C VAL A 351 9.82 -22.87 -8.83
N SER A 352 10.73 -23.43 -9.63
CA SER A 352 11.11 -22.88 -10.92
C SER A 352 10.07 -23.26 -11.98
N VAL A 353 9.35 -22.27 -12.48
CA VAL A 353 8.25 -22.42 -13.44
C VAL A 353 8.69 -21.86 -14.80
N ILE A 354 8.47 -22.61 -15.88
CA ILE A 354 8.82 -22.26 -17.27
C ILE A 354 7.60 -22.29 -18.19
N ASP A 355 7.54 -21.42 -19.19
CA ASP A 355 6.51 -21.41 -20.24
C ASP A 355 7.14 -21.44 -21.65
N ASP A 356 6.28 -21.43 -22.67
CA ASP A 356 6.64 -21.43 -24.09
C ASP A 356 7.31 -20.13 -24.59
N SER A 357 7.52 -19.14 -23.70
CA SER A 357 8.45 -18.03 -23.98
C SER A 357 9.93 -18.41 -23.72
N GLY A 358 10.19 -19.61 -23.20
CA GLY A 358 11.54 -20.09 -22.83
C GLY A 358 12.12 -19.38 -21.61
N LYS A 359 11.29 -18.66 -20.84
CA LYS A 359 11.68 -17.92 -19.63
C LYS A 359 11.31 -18.69 -18.37
N VAL A 360 12.15 -18.59 -17.34
CA VAL A 360 11.90 -19.20 -16.02
C VAL A 360 11.61 -18.13 -14.98
N VAL A 361 10.60 -18.33 -14.14
CA VAL A 361 10.34 -17.53 -12.94
C VAL A 361 10.25 -18.42 -11.70
N ASN A 362 10.77 -17.93 -10.59
CA ASN A 362 10.63 -18.58 -9.28
C ASN A 362 9.26 -18.22 -8.67
N LEU A 363 8.46 -19.24 -8.37
CA LEU A 363 7.16 -19.20 -7.72
C LEU A 363 7.29 -19.74 -6.30
N THR A 364 7.13 -18.88 -5.30
CA THR A 364 7.09 -19.29 -3.89
C THR A 364 5.68 -19.76 -3.51
N LEU A 365 5.60 -21.02 -3.09
CA LEU A 365 4.46 -21.65 -2.42
C LEU A 365 4.62 -21.51 -0.90
N TRP A 366 3.50 -21.55 -0.17
CA TRP A 366 3.45 -21.43 1.29
C TRP A 366 2.54 -22.49 1.91
N GLY A 367 2.74 -22.83 3.18
CA GLY A 367 1.84 -23.71 3.95
C GLY A 367 1.65 -25.09 3.32
N LYS A 368 0.40 -25.54 3.20
CA LYS A 368 0.05 -26.87 2.67
C LYS A 368 0.45 -27.03 1.21
N GLU A 369 0.35 -25.95 0.45
CA GLU A 369 0.78 -25.86 -0.94
C GLU A 369 2.31 -25.98 -1.05
N ALA A 370 3.08 -25.50 -0.06
CA ALA A 370 4.51 -25.76 0.01
C ALA A 370 4.84 -27.21 0.38
N GLU A 371 4.14 -27.77 1.38
CA GLU A 371 4.39 -29.12 1.90
C GLU A 371 4.05 -30.20 0.86
N GLY A 372 2.84 -30.16 0.30
CA GLY A 372 2.28 -31.21 -0.56
C GLY A 372 2.61 -31.11 -2.05
N PHE A 373 3.42 -30.13 -2.49
CA PHE A 373 3.78 -29.99 -3.89
C PHE A 373 4.96 -30.91 -4.28
N ASP A 374 4.78 -31.65 -5.37
CA ASP A 374 5.84 -32.44 -6.03
C ASP A 374 6.07 -31.93 -7.47
N ALA A 375 7.33 -31.82 -7.85
CA ALA A 375 7.78 -31.43 -9.19
C ALA A 375 8.31 -32.61 -10.02
N SER A 376 8.39 -33.82 -9.46
CA SER A 376 9.04 -35.00 -10.07
C SER A 376 8.53 -35.35 -11.47
N SER A 377 7.25 -35.12 -11.74
CA SER A 377 6.59 -35.41 -13.02
C SER A 377 6.57 -34.24 -14.01
N ASN A 378 7.26 -33.14 -13.70
CA ASN A 378 7.14 -31.84 -14.35
C ASN A 378 5.67 -31.45 -14.65
N PRO A 379 4.85 -31.26 -13.61
CA PRO A 379 3.44 -30.91 -13.77
C PRO A 379 3.26 -29.48 -14.30
N VAL A 380 2.13 -29.25 -14.96
CA VAL A 380 1.68 -27.90 -15.30
C VAL A 380 1.06 -27.27 -14.06
N VAL A 381 1.53 -26.08 -13.68
CA VAL A 381 0.95 -25.27 -12.61
C VAL A 381 0.26 -24.04 -13.21
N ALA A 382 -0.99 -23.83 -12.83
CA ALA A 382 -1.73 -22.61 -13.12
C ALA A 382 -2.01 -21.85 -11.82
N VAL A 383 -1.81 -20.53 -11.83
CA VAL A 383 -2.01 -19.67 -10.67
C VAL A 383 -2.88 -18.49 -11.06
N LYS A 384 -4.06 -18.35 -10.45
CA LYS A 384 -4.87 -17.13 -10.53
C LYS A 384 -4.45 -16.17 -9.42
N GLY A 385 -4.10 -14.94 -9.76
CA GLY A 385 -3.74 -13.88 -8.81
C GLY A 385 -2.51 -14.21 -7.97
N ALA A 386 -1.41 -14.62 -8.59
CA ALA A 386 -0.09 -14.60 -7.96
C ALA A 386 0.36 -13.15 -7.77
N ARG A 387 1.07 -12.84 -6.67
CA ARG A 387 1.68 -11.51 -6.48
C ARG A 387 3.04 -11.46 -7.17
N LEU A 388 3.24 -10.51 -8.08
CA LEU A 388 4.53 -10.24 -8.70
C LEU A 388 5.42 -9.46 -7.74
N SER A 389 6.64 -9.92 -7.51
CA SER A 389 7.66 -9.26 -6.69
C SER A 389 8.88 -8.88 -7.53
N SER A 390 9.60 -7.85 -7.09
CA SER A 390 10.93 -7.47 -7.58
C SER A 390 12.07 -8.17 -6.82
N PHE A 391 11.76 -9.10 -5.91
CA PHE A 391 12.78 -9.83 -5.15
C PHE A 391 13.57 -10.77 -6.06
N GLY A 392 14.87 -10.48 -6.23
CA GLY A 392 15.76 -11.24 -7.11
C GLY A 392 15.36 -11.12 -8.58
N GLY A 393 15.33 -9.89 -9.12
CA GLY A 393 14.86 -9.64 -10.48
C GLY A 393 13.34 -9.61 -10.52
N ARG A 394 12.71 -10.69 -11.01
CA ARG A 394 11.25 -10.91 -10.92
C ARG A 394 10.98 -12.27 -10.29
N SER A 395 10.06 -12.33 -9.33
CA SER A 395 9.56 -13.57 -8.73
C SER A 395 8.06 -13.50 -8.47
N LEU A 396 7.41 -14.64 -8.26
CA LEU A 396 5.98 -14.75 -7.97
C LEU A 396 5.78 -15.34 -6.57
N SER A 397 4.77 -14.87 -5.85
CA SER A 397 4.29 -15.52 -4.62
C SER A 397 2.84 -15.90 -4.75
N VAL A 398 2.51 -17.15 -4.44
CA VAL A 398 1.14 -17.56 -4.16
C VAL A 398 0.69 -16.85 -2.88
N LEU A 399 -0.55 -16.35 -2.86
CA LEU A 399 -1.21 -15.82 -1.67
C LEU A 399 -2.35 -16.76 -1.26
N GLN A 400 -2.79 -16.66 -0.01
CA GLN A 400 -4.02 -17.28 0.51
C GLN A 400 -5.31 -16.91 -0.28
N SER A 401 -5.26 -15.86 -1.11
CA SER A 401 -6.34 -15.42 -2.00
C SER A 401 -6.11 -15.82 -3.47
N SER A 402 -5.02 -16.50 -3.80
CA SER A 402 -4.72 -17.02 -5.13
C SER A 402 -5.41 -18.37 -5.34
N ILE A 403 -5.67 -18.74 -6.60
CA ILE A 403 -6.10 -20.11 -6.94
C ILE A 403 -4.89 -20.84 -7.53
N PHE A 404 -4.36 -21.82 -6.82
CA PHE A 404 -3.32 -22.72 -7.31
C PHE A 404 -3.95 -24.02 -7.85
N GLN A 405 -3.55 -24.45 -9.04
CA GLN A 405 -3.99 -25.70 -9.66
C GLN A 405 -2.80 -26.45 -10.27
N ILE A 406 -2.77 -27.77 -10.06
CA ILE A 406 -1.78 -28.70 -10.63
C ILE A 406 -2.48 -29.53 -11.70
N ASN A 407 -1.89 -29.61 -12.90
CA ASN A 407 -2.43 -30.28 -14.08
C ASN A 407 -3.93 -29.96 -14.35
N PRO A 408 -4.33 -28.67 -14.45
CA PRO A 408 -5.71 -28.31 -14.72
C PRO A 408 -6.15 -28.77 -16.12
N ASP A 409 -7.35 -29.34 -16.22
CA ASP A 409 -7.93 -29.77 -17.49
C ASP A 409 -8.44 -28.57 -18.31
N ILE A 410 -7.51 -27.88 -18.95
CA ILE A 410 -7.76 -26.73 -19.84
C ILE A 410 -6.85 -26.83 -21.08
N PRO A 411 -7.31 -26.40 -22.29
CA PRO A 411 -6.53 -26.56 -23.52
C PRO A 411 -5.10 -26.02 -23.45
N ARG A 412 -4.91 -24.87 -22.80
CA ARG A 412 -3.59 -24.24 -22.63
C ARG A 412 -2.61 -25.09 -21.80
N ALA A 413 -3.09 -25.86 -20.83
CA ALA A 413 -2.26 -26.76 -20.04
C ALA A 413 -1.80 -27.97 -20.88
N HIS A 414 -2.73 -28.57 -21.64
CA HIS A 414 -2.42 -29.67 -22.56
C HIS A 414 -1.41 -29.24 -23.64
N SER A 415 -1.60 -28.06 -24.25
CA SER A 415 -0.63 -27.50 -25.20
C SER A 415 0.76 -27.28 -24.57
N LEU A 416 0.81 -26.72 -23.36
CA LEU A 416 2.09 -26.44 -22.71
C LEU A 416 2.82 -27.71 -22.26
N LYS A 417 2.09 -28.73 -21.79
CA LYS A 417 2.68 -30.04 -21.45
C LYS A 417 3.25 -30.71 -22.70
N GLY A 418 2.50 -30.72 -23.80
CA GLY A 418 2.97 -31.24 -25.08
C GLY A 418 4.25 -30.56 -25.58
N TRP A 419 4.28 -29.21 -25.55
CA TRP A 419 5.46 -28.41 -25.90
C TRP A 419 6.68 -28.74 -25.02
N TYR A 420 6.47 -28.84 -23.70
CA TYR A 420 7.57 -29.11 -22.77
C TYR A 420 8.15 -30.52 -22.99
N ASP A 421 7.27 -31.52 -23.13
CA ASP A 421 7.67 -32.91 -23.32
C ASP A 421 8.30 -33.15 -24.72
N SER A 422 7.99 -32.33 -25.73
CA SER A 422 8.64 -32.42 -27.06
C SER A 422 9.98 -31.67 -27.14
N GLU A 423 10.05 -30.42 -26.66
CA GLU A 423 11.22 -29.55 -26.87
C GLU A 423 11.58 -28.65 -25.66
N GLY A 424 10.59 -28.15 -24.91
CA GLY A 424 10.82 -27.19 -23.83
C GLY A 424 11.67 -27.72 -22.66
N HIS A 425 11.76 -29.04 -22.48
CA HIS A 425 12.68 -29.65 -21.52
C HIS A 425 14.16 -29.47 -21.88
N GLN A 426 14.49 -29.41 -23.18
CA GLN A 426 15.87 -29.31 -23.68
C GLN A 426 16.38 -27.86 -23.79
N GLN A 427 15.48 -26.88 -23.76
CA GLN A 427 15.82 -25.47 -23.95
C GLN A 427 16.64 -24.89 -22.78
N GLU A 428 17.72 -24.17 -23.10
CA GLU A 428 18.44 -23.30 -22.15
C GLU A 428 17.54 -22.12 -21.77
N ALA A 429 16.78 -22.32 -20.69
CA ALA A 429 15.73 -21.41 -20.29
C ALA A 429 16.28 -20.22 -19.48
N GLN A 430 16.06 -19.00 -19.97
CA GLN A 430 16.59 -17.80 -19.35
C GLN A 430 15.73 -17.39 -18.16
N SER A 431 16.30 -17.48 -16.95
CA SER A 431 15.60 -17.08 -15.73
C SER A 431 15.43 -15.56 -15.64
N ILE A 432 14.20 -15.10 -15.41
CA ILE A 432 13.90 -13.71 -15.04
C ILE A 432 14.05 -13.49 -13.52
N SER A 433 14.20 -14.57 -12.76
CA SER A 433 14.60 -14.57 -11.36
C SER A 433 16.12 -14.74 -11.23
N GLU A 434 16.78 -13.91 -10.43
CA GLU A 434 18.16 -14.15 -10.01
C GLU A 434 18.21 -15.38 -9.08
N ASN A 435 18.64 -16.54 -9.59
CA ASN A 435 18.89 -17.73 -8.79
C ASN A 435 20.14 -17.56 -7.91
N ARG A 436 20.00 -16.83 -6.79
CA ARG A 436 21.01 -16.73 -5.73
C ARG A 436 20.88 -17.89 -4.75
N THR A 437 21.25 -19.09 -5.21
CA THR A 437 21.53 -20.24 -4.33
C THR A 437 22.63 -19.86 -3.33
N MET A 438 22.54 -20.37 -2.09
CA MET A 438 23.43 -20.10 -0.96
C MET A 438 23.43 -18.67 -0.36
N GLY A 439 22.97 -18.57 0.88
CA GLY A 439 23.48 -17.58 1.86
C GLY A 439 22.84 -16.19 1.85
N GLY A 440 21.80 -15.99 2.67
CA GLY A 440 21.32 -14.65 3.04
C GLY A 440 20.10 -14.16 2.24
N GLY A 441 18.99 -14.90 2.32
CA GLY A 441 17.68 -14.51 1.79
C GLY A 441 17.04 -13.34 2.56
N GLY A 442 17.65 -12.17 2.48
CA GLY A 442 17.08 -10.89 2.91
C GLY A 442 16.52 -10.13 1.71
N SER A 443 15.27 -9.66 1.84
CA SER A 443 14.62 -8.74 0.89
C SER A 443 15.54 -7.57 0.49
N THR A 444 15.35 -6.99 -0.70
CA THR A 444 15.83 -5.63 -1.01
C THR A 444 15.00 -4.61 -0.22
N ASN A 445 15.12 -4.67 1.10
CA ASN A 445 14.41 -3.84 2.06
C ASN A 445 15.01 -2.44 1.98
N TRP A 446 14.35 -1.55 1.24
CA TRP A 446 14.75 -0.16 1.13
C TRP A 446 14.42 0.56 2.44
N LEU A 447 15.45 0.85 3.23
CA LEU A 447 15.32 1.50 4.53
C LEU A 447 16.28 2.68 4.63
N THR A 448 15.82 3.74 5.26
CA THR A 448 16.69 4.82 5.76
C THR A 448 17.49 4.37 6.98
N PHE A 449 18.60 5.04 7.29
CA PHE A 449 19.40 4.73 8.49
C PHE A 449 18.58 4.88 9.78
N GLN A 450 17.67 5.87 9.84
CA GLN A 450 16.73 6.01 10.96
C GLN A 450 15.75 4.81 11.06
N GLU A 451 15.24 4.27 9.95
CA GLU A 451 14.37 3.09 9.99
C GLU A 451 15.13 1.81 10.39
N VAL A 452 16.39 1.66 9.96
CA VAL A 452 17.29 0.57 10.40
C VAL A 452 17.46 0.59 11.92
N GLN A 453 17.65 1.77 12.52
CA GLN A 453 17.70 1.95 13.97
C GLN A 453 16.34 1.68 14.65
N GLN A 454 15.25 2.27 14.16
CA GLN A 454 13.91 2.10 14.74
C GLN A 454 13.43 0.63 14.74
N GLN A 455 13.82 -0.14 13.74
CA GLN A 455 13.54 -1.57 13.63
C GLN A 455 14.57 -2.47 14.35
N ASN A 456 15.62 -1.88 14.97
CA ASN A 456 16.72 -2.57 15.67
C ASN A 456 17.45 -3.64 14.81
N LEU A 457 17.55 -3.45 13.50
CA LEU A 457 18.13 -4.42 12.56
C LEU A 457 19.55 -4.85 12.98
N GLY A 458 19.84 -6.14 12.90
CA GLY A 458 21.15 -6.71 13.22
C GLY A 458 21.39 -6.99 14.72
N SER A 459 20.44 -6.63 15.59
CA SER A 459 20.46 -7.00 17.02
C SER A 459 20.15 -8.49 17.27
N GLY A 460 19.67 -9.21 16.24
CA GLY A 460 19.40 -10.64 16.31
C GLY A 460 20.64 -11.51 16.09
N GLU A 461 20.51 -12.80 16.41
CA GLU A 461 21.55 -13.82 16.19
C GLU A 461 21.97 -13.91 14.71
N LYS A 462 21.00 -13.77 13.79
CA LYS A 462 21.19 -13.76 12.34
C LYS A 462 21.38 -12.31 11.85
N PRO A 463 22.29 -12.06 10.89
CA PRO A 463 22.47 -10.73 10.32
C PRO A 463 21.23 -10.27 9.56
N ASP A 464 20.92 -8.98 9.63
CA ASP A 464 19.92 -8.33 8.78
C ASP A 464 20.57 -7.67 7.56
N TYR A 465 19.75 -7.39 6.55
CA TYR A 465 20.16 -6.87 5.26
C TYR A 465 19.19 -5.75 4.83
N PHE A 466 19.73 -4.66 4.30
CA PHE A 466 18.93 -3.54 3.77
C PHE A 466 19.62 -2.89 2.56
N THR A 467 18.90 -2.01 1.87
CA THR A 467 19.39 -1.20 0.76
C THR A 467 19.06 0.27 1.03
N THR A 468 19.97 1.19 0.74
CA THR A 468 19.73 2.63 0.88
C THR A 468 20.48 3.44 -0.17
N LYS A 469 19.97 4.63 -0.49
CA LYS A 469 20.74 5.69 -1.17
C LYS A 469 21.46 6.47 -0.08
N ALA A 470 22.78 6.49 -0.13
CA ALA A 470 23.58 7.33 0.77
C ALA A 470 24.67 8.09 0.02
N THR A 471 25.09 9.19 0.64
CA THR A 471 26.18 10.07 0.20
C THR A 471 27.39 9.79 1.07
N ILE A 472 28.59 9.67 0.49
CA ILE A 472 29.82 9.51 1.28
C ILE A 472 30.18 10.86 1.92
N LEU A 473 30.13 10.95 3.25
CA LEU A 473 30.55 12.17 3.97
C LEU A 473 32.05 12.18 4.24
N PHE A 474 32.62 11.01 4.53
CA PHE A 474 34.03 10.87 4.88
C PHE A 474 34.50 9.43 4.67
N ALA A 475 35.78 9.23 4.36
CA ALA A 475 36.42 7.92 4.32
C ALA A 475 37.79 7.99 5.01
N LYS A 476 38.07 7.06 5.93
CA LYS A 476 39.36 7.00 6.63
C LYS A 476 40.46 6.59 5.66
N LYS A 477 41.52 7.40 5.56
CA LYS A 477 42.76 7.03 4.86
C LYS A 477 43.66 6.14 5.73
N GLU A 478 43.55 6.27 7.04
CA GLU A 478 44.30 5.51 8.03
C GLU A 478 43.81 4.05 8.06
N ASN A 479 44.73 3.10 7.87
CA ASN A 479 44.44 1.66 7.84
C ASN A 479 43.41 1.22 6.76
N CYS A 480 43.19 2.04 5.72
CA CYS A 480 42.31 1.70 4.59
C CYS A 480 42.77 0.49 3.76
N MET A 481 44.00 0.02 3.97
CA MET A 481 44.65 -1.06 3.25
C MET A 481 45.54 -1.89 4.18
N TYR A 482 45.80 -3.15 3.81
CA TYR A 482 46.76 -4.03 4.49
C TYR A 482 47.50 -4.93 3.50
N MET A 483 48.72 -5.33 3.86
CA MET A 483 49.48 -6.35 3.15
C MET A 483 48.83 -7.73 3.36
N ALA A 484 48.43 -8.39 2.29
CA ALA A 484 47.78 -9.70 2.29
C ALA A 484 48.65 -10.79 1.63
N CYS A 485 48.37 -12.04 1.96
CA CYS A 485 49.02 -13.20 1.36
C CYS A 485 48.77 -13.24 -0.16
N PRO A 486 49.79 -13.45 -1.01
CA PRO A 486 49.66 -13.41 -2.47
C PRO A 486 49.02 -14.66 -3.09
N SER A 487 48.38 -15.52 -2.28
CA SER A 487 47.79 -16.78 -2.74
C SER A 487 46.30 -16.61 -2.99
N GLU A 488 45.81 -17.03 -4.15
CA GLU A 488 44.44 -16.80 -4.66
C GLU A 488 43.31 -17.13 -3.66
N GLN A 489 43.51 -18.11 -2.78
CA GLN A 489 42.53 -18.56 -1.76
C GLN A 489 42.82 -18.05 -0.33
N CYS A 490 43.68 -17.03 -0.16
CA CYS A 490 44.12 -16.53 1.13
C CYS A 490 44.14 -14.99 1.24
N ASN A 491 43.04 -14.41 1.72
CA ASN A 491 42.96 -12.97 2.03
C ASN A 491 43.48 -12.60 3.45
N LYS A 492 44.25 -13.47 4.14
CA LYS A 492 44.73 -13.15 5.50
C LYS A 492 45.93 -12.18 5.41
N LYS A 493 45.92 -11.16 6.29
CA LYS A 493 47.05 -10.24 6.48
C LYS A 493 48.35 -11.01 6.75
N VAL A 494 49.45 -10.57 6.14
CA VAL A 494 50.80 -11.08 6.40
C VAL A 494 51.51 -10.26 7.48
N ILE A 495 52.49 -10.89 8.13
CA ILE A 495 53.41 -10.26 9.08
C ILE A 495 54.77 -10.19 8.40
N GLU A 496 55.44 -9.04 8.47
CA GLU A 496 56.79 -8.86 7.95
C GLU A 496 57.81 -9.39 8.97
N ASN A 497 58.71 -10.27 8.52
CA ASN A 497 59.69 -10.94 9.38
C ASN A 497 60.97 -10.10 9.62
N GLY A 498 61.14 -8.99 8.90
CA GLY A 498 62.32 -8.10 8.98
C GLY A 498 63.53 -8.53 8.14
N ASP A 499 63.47 -9.70 7.50
CA ASP A 499 64.46 -10.24 6.56
C ASP A 499 64.07 -10.02 5.08
N GLY A 500 63.00 -9.25 4.83
CA GLY A 500 62.38 -9.08 3.51
C GLY A 500 61.35 -10.17 3.15
N THR A 501 60.96 -11.04 4.08
CA THR A 501 59.90 -12.04 3.88
C THR A 501 58.63 -11.74 4.69
N PHE A 502 57.51 -12.24 4.17
CA PHE A 502 56.16 -12.00 4.67
C PHE A 502 55.48 -13.31 5.07
N ARG A 503 55.34 -13.55 6.37
CA ARG A 503 54.70 -14.75 6.95
C ARG A 503 53.19 -14.66 6.84
N CYS A 504 52.57 -15.65 6.19
CA CYS A 504 51.12 -15.87 6.29
C CYS A 504 50.81 -17.00 7.29
N GLU A 505 50.21 -16.66 8.43
CA GLU A 505 49.77 -17.66 9.42
C GLU A 505 48.79 -18.70 8.84
N LYS A 506 47.80 -18.28 8.03
CA LYS A 506 46.77 -19.19 7.48
C LYS A 506 47.39 -20.25 6.55
N CYS A 507 48.40 -19.88 5.78
CA CYS A 507 49.13 -20.82 4.91
C CYS A 507 50.32 -21.48 5.60
N SER A 508 50.70 -21.02 6.80
CA SER A 508 51.95 -21.35 7.50
C SER A 508 53.19 -21.31 6.61
N LYS A 509 53.24 -20.32 5.71
CA LYS A 509 54.25 -20.15 4.67
C LYS A 509 54.69 -18.69 4.57
N ASP A 510 55.96 -18.49 4.22
CA ASP A 510 56.59 -17.21 3.92
C ASP A 510 56.62 -16.94 2.41
N TYR A 511 56.57 -15.65 2.06
CA TYR A 511 56.58 -15.15 0.69
C TYR A 511 57.55 -13.97 0.59
N HIS A 512 58.18 -13.77 -0.57
CA HIS A 512 58.99 -12.58 -0.85
C HIS A 512 58.17 -11.40 -1.38
N GLU A 513 56.87 -11.62 -1.62
CA GLU A 513 55.92 -10.66 -2.18
C GLU A 513 54.61 -10.69 -1.38
N PHE A 514 53.84 -9.61 -1.46
CA PHE A 514 52.51 -9.48 -0.89
C PHE A 514 51.59 -8.74 -1.87
N GLN A 515 50.28 -8.75 -1.61
CA GLN A 515 49.29 -7.96 -2.36
C GLN A 515 48.63 -6.93 -1.45
N TYR A 516 48.36 -5.72 -1.94
CA TYR A 516 47.59 -4.75 -1.15
C TYR A 516 46.11 -5.12 -1.22
N ARG A 517 45.42 -5.18 -0.08
CA ARG A 517 43.96 -5.33 -0.04
C ARG A 517 43.29 -4.22 0.74
N LEU A 518 42.17 -3.72 0.23
CA LEU A 518 41.42 -2.63 0.83
C LEU A 518 40.47 -3.13 1.94
N LEU A 519 40.44 -2.33 3.01
CA LEU A 519 39.53 -2.41 4.16
C LEU A 519 39.09 -0.97 4.50
N LEU A 520 38.35 -0.36 3.57
CA LEU A 520 37.96 1.04 3.65
C LEU A 520 36.83 1.23 4.68
N GLN A 521 36.97 2.21 5.57
CA GLN A 521 35.91 2.62 6.49
C GLN A 521 35.34 3.97 6.06
N CYS A 522 34.09 3.98 5.62
CA CYS A 522 33.37 5.18 5.23
C CYS A 522 32.32 5.56 6.29
N ASN A 523 32.14 6.86 6.51
CA ASN A 523 30.91 7.40 7.06
C ASN A 523 30.02 7.84 5.89
N VAL A 524 28.82 7.29 5.82
CA VAL A 524 27.84 7.58 4.76
C VAL A 524 26.53 8.05 5.38
N ALA A 525 25.83 8.98 4.74
CA ALA A 525 24.58 9.55 5.26
C ALA A 525 23.46 9.56 4.24
N ASP A 526 22.22 9.46 4.73
CA ASP A 526 21.01 9.73 3.96
C ASP A 526 20.33 11.00 4.51
N MET A 527 19.06 11.21 4.17
CA MET A 527 18.28 12.37 4.64
C MET A 527 17.76 12.23 6.10
N THR A 528 18.14 11.18 6.82
CA THR A 528 17.64 10.85 8.16
C THR A 528 18.75 10.74 9.21
N ASP A 529 19.87 10.08 8.88
CA ASP A 529 21.04 9.94 9.76
C ASP A 529 22.29 9.52 8.95
N ASN A 530 23.37 9.17 9.65
CA ASN A 530 24.63 8.66 9.12
C ASN A 530 25.01 7.31 9.75
N GLN A 531 25.80 6.52 9.03
CA GLN A 531 26.27 5.21 9.46
C GLN A 531 27.72 4.99 9.03
N TRP A 532 28.53 4.45 9.95
CA TRP A 532 29.84 3.92 9.61
C TRP A 532 29.73 2.54 8.97
N ILE A 533 30.33 2.36 7.79
CA ILE A 533 30.33 1.11 7.02
C ILE A 533 31.76 0.63 6.75
N THR A 534 31.91 -0.69 6.68
CA THR A 534 33.16 -1.34 6.20
C THR A 534 32.97 -1.79 4.76
N CYS A 535 33.86 -1.36 3.86
CA CYS A 535 33.92 -1.74 2.46
C CYS A 535 35.19 -2.58 2.20
N PHE A 536 35.02 -3.80 1.71
CA PHE A 536 36.13 -4.68 1.30
C PHE A 536 36.45 -4.48 -0.19
N GLN A 537 37.71 -4.78 -0.58
CA GLN A 537 38.24 -4.80 -1.96
C GLN A 537 37.31 -4.21 -3.04
N GLU A 538 36.48 -5.02 -3.68
CA GLU A 538 35.59 -4.66 -4.80
C GLU A 538 34.73 -3.40 -4.50
N THR A 539 34.11 -3.35 -3.32
CA THR A 539 33.31 -2.19 -2.90
C THR A 539 34.13 -0.95 -2.56
N ALA A 540 35.40 -1.12 -2.18
CA ALA A 540 36.32 -0.01 -1.92
C ALA A 540 36.96 0.52 -3.21
N GLU A 541 37.37 -0.35 -4.14
CA GLU A 541 37.87 0.01 -5.47
C GLU A 541 36.79 0.72 -6.30
N ALA A 542 35.52 0.28 -6.19
CA ALA A 542 34.38 0.92 -6.84
C ALA A 542 34.04 2.33 -6.26
N ILE A 543 34.41 2.60 -5.00
CA ILE A 543 34.25 3.92 -4.35
C ILE A 543 35.41 4.86 -4.71
N LEU A 544 36.64 4.35 -4.69
CA LEU A 544 37.88 5.14 -4.91
C LEU A 544 38.27 5.25 -6.39
N GLY A 545 37.64 4.50 -7.30
CA GLY A 545 37.92 4.54 -8.74
C GLY A 545 39.36 4.11 -9.11
N ARG A 546 40.01 3.30 -8.26
CA ARG A 546 41.39 2.81 -8.39
C ARG A 546 41.52 1.42 -7.78
N LYS A 547 42.46 0.61 -8.30
CA LYS A 547 42.82 -0.70 -7.74
C LYS A 547 43.71 -0.56 -6.50
N ALA A 548 43.62 -1.53 -5.59
CA ALA A 548 44.39 -1.53 -4.34
C ALA A 548 45.91 -1.43 -4.55
N ASP A 549 46.48 -2.12 -5.54
CA ASP A 549 47.93 -2.11 -5.78
C ASP A 549 48.44 -0.74 -6.24
N MET A 550 47.64 -0.02 -7.05
CA MET A 550 47.97 1.36 -7.44
C MET A 550 47.83 2.32 -6.26
N LEU A 551 46.84 2.14 -5.40
CA LEU A 551 46.68 2.93 -4.18
C LEU A 551 47.83 2.68 -3.18
N GLY A 552 48.33 1.45 -3.10
CA GLY A 552 49.52 1.09 -2.32
C GLY A 552 50.76 1.82 -2.83
N ALA A 553 51.04 1.72 -4.14
CA ALA A 553 52.16 2.43 -4.77
C ALA A 553 52.07 3.96 -4.62
N LEU A 554 50.90 4.56 -4.84
CA LEU A 554 50.69 6.00 -4.67
C LEU A 554 50.91 6.45 -3.23
N ARG A 555 50.45 5.69 -2.23
CA ARG A 555 50.62 6.04 -0.81
C ARG A 555 52.09 6.26 -0.43
N ASP A 556 53.00 5.49 -1.02
CA ASP A 556 54.43 5.49 -0.68
C ASP A 556 55.26 6.37 -1.65
N GLN A 557 54.67 6.87 -2.75
CA GLN A 557 55.35 7.66 -3.80
C GLN A 557 54.82 9.09 -3.96
N ASP A 558 53.50 9.29 -3.88
CA ASP A 558 52.82 10.58 -3.99
C ASP A 558 51.62 10.65 -3.02
N GLU A 559 51.88 11.13 -1.79
CA GLU A 559 50.81 11.31 -0.80
C GLU A 559 49.79 12.38 -1.26
N ALA A 560 50.11 13.27 -2.19
CA ALA A 560 49.19 14.30 -2.66
C ALA A 560 48.12 13.73 -3.59
N GLU A 561 48.50 12.93 -4.61
CA GLU A 561 47.51 12.18 -5.43
C GLU A 561 46.72 11.20 -4.55
N PHE A 562 47.39 10.50 -3.63
CA PHE A 562 46.71 9.59 -2.70
C PHE A 562 45.64 10.32 -1.84
N ASN A 563 45.95 11.49 -1.27
CA ASN A 563 44.97 12.29 -0.53
C ASN A 563 43.87 12.87 -1.44
N GLN A 564 44.15 13.18 -2.71
CA GLN A 564 43.16 13.68 -3.65
C GLN A 564 42.11 12.63 -4.00
N ILE A 565 42.51 11.37 -4.23
CA ILE A 565 41.58 10.27 -4.55
C ILE A 565 40.53 10.06 -3.43
N PHE A 566 40.91 10.28 -2.17
CA PHE A 566 39.97 10.22 -1.05
C PHE A 566 39.01 11.42 -1.03
N GLN A 567 39.47 12.62 -1.38
CA GLN A 567 38.61 13.81 -1.50
C GLN A 567 37.62 13.69 -2.67
N ASP A 568 38.04 13.17 -3.81
CA ASP A 568 37.19 12.94 -4.99
C ASP A 568 36.05 11.94 -4.71
N ALA A 569 36.24 11.03 -3.74
CA ALA A 569 35.22 10.10 -3.28
C ALA A 569 34.19 10.73 -2.31
N PHE A 570 34.47 11.90 -1.72
CA PHE A 570 33.53 12.59 -0.83
C PHE A 570 32.37 13.22 -1.62
N PHE A 571 31.22 13.35 -0.96
CA PHE A 571 29.95 13.85 -1.50
C PHE A 571 29.42 13.11 -2.74
N SER A 572 30.03 11.97 -3.10
CA SER A 572 29.54 11.09 -4.16
C SER A 572 28.35 10.24 -3.68
N ASP A 573 27.36 10.12 -4.57
CA ASP A 573 26.07 9.45 -4.33
C ASP A 573 26.04 8.01 -4.87
N TYR A 574 25.69 7.07 -3.98
CA TYR A 574 25.62 5.66 -4.31
C TYR A 574 24.38 4.98 -3.71
N ILE A 575 23.95 3.90 -4.36
CA ILE A 575 23.04 2.90 -3.80
C ILE A 575 23.91 1.82 -3.14
N PHE A 576 23.73 1.62 -1.83
CA PHE A 576 24.46 0.64 -1.04
C PHE A 576 23.53 -0.51 -0.64
N ARG A 577 23.97 -1.75 -0.85
CA ARG A 577 23.40 -2.93 -0.18
C ARG A 577 24.27 -3.26 1.03
N MET A 578 23.65 -3.31 2.20
CA MET A 578 24.34 -3.45 3.48
C MET A 578 23.92 -4.71 4.23
N ARG A 579 24.88 -5.30 4.95
CA ARG A 579 24.69 -6.31 6.00
C ARG A 579 24.97 -5.64 7.34
N ILE A 580 24.05 -5.78 8.30
CA ILE A 580 24.23 -5.28 9.66
C ILE A 580 24.08 -6.42 10.66
N LYS A 581 25.04 -6.51 11.60
CA LYS A 581 25.01 -7.47 12.71
C LYS A 581 25.73 -6.91 13.92
N MET A 582 25.26 -7.26 15.12
CA MET A 582 26.07 -7.24 16.33
C MET A 582 27.21 -8.26 16.21
N GLU A 583 28.46 -7.81 16.36
CA GLU A 583 29.63 -8.68 16.47
C GLU A 583 30.33 -8.38 17.81
N THR A 584 30.56 -9.41 18.62
CA THR A 584 31.29 -9.29 19.89
C THR A 584 32.78 -9.41 19.63
N TYR A 585 33.57 -8.46 20.13
CA TYR A 585 35.03 -8.46 20.02
C TYR A 585 35.65 -7.97 21.34
N ASN A 586 36.54 -8.77 21.93
CA ASN A 586 37.07 -8.54 23.29
C ASN A 586 35.96 -8.23 24.30
N ASP A 587 34.93 -9.08 24.32
CA ASP A 587 33.71 -8.99 25.15
C ASP A 587 32.82 -7.75 24.98
N GLU A 588 33.22 -6.76 24.17
CA GLU A 588 32.34 -5.68 23.74
C GLU A 588 31.47 -6.09 22.55
N ALA A 589 30.15 -6.02 22.72
CA ALA A 589 29.20 -6.14 21.62
C ALA A 589 29.14 -4.82 20.82
N ARG A 590 29.50 -4.86 19.53
CA ARG A 590 29.49 -3.67 18.64
C ARG A 590 28.67 -3.93 17.39
N MET A 591 27.77 -2.98 17.05
CA MET A 591 27.00 -3.00 15.82
C MET A 591 27.89 -2.70 14.62
N LYS A 592 28.00 -3.65 13.69
CA LYS A 592 28.88 -3.58 12.53
C LYS A 592 28.08 -3.58 11.24
N CYS A 593 28.18 -2.49 10.49
CA CYS A 593 27.62 -2.39 9.15
C CYS A 593 28.69 -2.66 8.08
N THR A 594 28.37 -3.51 7.11
CA THR A 594 29.26 -3.99 6.05
C THR A 594 28.62 -3.75 4.68
N CYS A 595 29.32 -3.09 3.77
CA CYS A 595 28.90 -2.99 2.38
C CYS A 595 29.07 -4.34 1.67
N LEU A 596 28.02 -4.81 1.01
CA LEU A 596 28.05 -6.02 0.18
C LEU A 596 28.16 -5.69 -1.31
N SER A 597 27.51 -4.60 -1.73
CA SER A 597 27.59 -4.07 -3.08
C SER A 597 27.31 -2.57 -3.06
N VAL A 598 28.00 -1.85 -3.94
CA VAL A 598 27.84 -0.41 -4.14
C VAL A 598 27.61 -0.17 -5.64
N GLN A 599 26.63 0.68 -5.97
CA GLN A 599 26.29 1.06 -7.35
C GLN A 599 26.20 2.58 -7.40
N LYS A 600 26.81 3.21 -8.41
CA LYS A 600 26.71 4.67 -8.60
C LYS A 600 25.26 5.04 -8.90
N LEU A 601 24.76 6.11 -8.28
CA LEU A 601 23.36 6.51 -8.41
C LEU A 601 23.02 6.93 -9.85
N ASP A 602 22.06 6.24 -10.48
CA ASP A 602 21.37 6.75 -11.67
C ASP A 602 20.18 7.64 -11.20
N PRO A 603 20.19 8.96 -11.51
CA PRO A 603 19.11 9.86 -11.10
C PRO A 603 17.76 9.54 -11.74
N ALA A 604 17.74 8.99 -12.96
CA ALA A 604 16.52 8.67 -13.69
C ALA A 604 15.86 7.39 -13.17
N GLU A 605 16.64 6.36 -12.83
CA GLU A 605 16.10 5.17 -12.16
C GLU A 605 15.62 5.48 -10.73
N TYR A 606 16.42 6.24 -9.97
CA TYR A 606 16.04 6.62 -8.61
C TYR A 606 14.82 7.55 -8.59
N ALA A 607 14.67 8.47 -9.56
CA ALA A 607 13.47 9.27 -9.72
C ALA A 607 12.22 8.42 -10.02
N LYS A 608 12.32 7.38 -10.86
CA LYS A 608 11.21 6.42 -11.09
C LYS A 608 10.80 5.73 -9.78
N LYS A 609 11.76 5.32 -8.94
CA LYS A 609 11.49 4.75 -7.61
C LYS A 609 10.75 5.76 -6.73
N LEU A 610 11.30 6.96 -6.54
CA LEU A 610 10.70 8.00 -5.69
C LEU A 610 9.28 8.38 -6.15
N ILE A 611 9.04 8.47 -7.47
CA ILE A 611 7.70 8.71 -8.03
C ILE A 611 6.73 7.59 -7.65
N ASN A 612 7.17 6.33 -7.61
CA ASN A 612 6.33 5.21 -7.19
C ASN A 612 6.13 5.19 -5.66
N ASP A 613 7.16 5.47 -4.87
CA ASP A 613 7.04 5.63 -3.41
C ASP A 613 5.98 6.71 -3.09
N ILE A 614 6.08 7.89 -3.71
CA ILE A 614 5.12 9.00 -3.56
C ILE A 614 3.71 8.61 -3.98
N LYS A 615 3.54 7.83 -5.07
CA LYS A 615 2.21 7.32 -5.47
C LYS A 615 1.61 6.40 -4.42
N THR A 616 2.40 5.51 -3.80
CA THR A 616 1.87 4.63 -2.74
C THR A 616 1.40 5.42 -1.52
N LEU A 617 2.18 6.42 -1.09
CA LEU A 617 1.85 7.33 0.01
C LEU A 617 0.67 8.28 -0.29
N ALA A 618 0.30 8.45 -1.56
CA ALA A 618 -0.86 9.24 -1.96
C ALA A 618 -2.19 8.44 -1.99
N VAL A 619 -2.13 7.12 -1.79
CA VAL A 619 -3.29 6.20 -1.80
C VAL A 619 -3.66 5.71 -0.39
N SER A 620 -2.77 5.91 0.60
CA SER A 620 -2.96 5.61 2.03
C SER A 620 -3.59 6.76 2.83
#